data_AF-A0A9C9ERX7-F1
#
_entry.id   AF-A0A9C9ERX7-F1
#
_cell.length_a   1.000
_cell.length_b   1.000
_cell.length_c   1.000
_cell.angle_alpha   90.00
_cell.angle_beta   90.00
_cell.angle_gamma   90.00
#
_symmetry.space_group_name_H-M   'P 1'
#
loop_
_entity.id
_entity.type
_entity.pdbx_description
1 polymer ?
#
loop_
_entity_poly.entity_id
_entity_poly.type
_entity_poly.pdbx_seq_one_letter_code
_entity_poly.pdbx_strand_id
1 'polypeptide(L)'
;MVVADDQLSLAIGKGGQNARLAAKLTSYKIDLINESQYAERLEFEKLARLSVGEVDGISERIKDKLLEAGFDTVDSVLKAGVAGLVSIEGIGEKTAAKIVEAAQAKLDSLIEEYRAAKERKAEQAKSAEESEDIETQTGEDDSGEEVEEQSMEGEVQDSQTSSDETE
;
A
#
# COMPACT_ATOMS: atom_id res chain seq x y z
N MET A 1 -10.51 8.69 9.55
CA MET A 1 -10.42 9.19 8.16
C MET A 1 -9.07 8.74 7.62
N VAL A 2 -9.03 8.24 6.38
CA VAL A 2 -7.80 7.84 5.72
C VAL A 2 -7.26 9.03 4.92
N VAL A 3 -5.96 9.29 5.02
CA VAL A 3 -5.27 10.35 4.29
C VAL A 3 -3.99 9.81 3.68
N ALA A 4 -3.60 10.36 2.53
CA ALA A 4 -2.33 10.01 1.91
C ALA A 4 -1.15 10.28 2.87
N ASP A 5 -0.10 9.47 2.78
CA ASP A 5 1.01 9.47 3.74
C ASP A 5 1.75 10.83 3.77
N ASP A 6 1.85 11.50 2.63
CA ASP A 6 2.42 12.84 2.44
C ASP A 6 1.54 13.96 3.05
N GLN A 7 0.23 13.75 3.09
CA GLN A 7 -0.76 14.73 3.57
C GLN A 7 -1.09 14.59 5.06
N LEU A 8 -0.65 13.52 5.73
CA LEU A 8 -0.92 13.30 7.16
C LEU A 8 -0.47 14.49 8.03
N SER A 9 0.73 15.02 7.76
CA SER A 9 1.30 16.14 8.52
C SER A 9 0.48 17.43 8.34
N LEU A 10 0.02 17.69 7.11
CA LEU A 10 -0.85 18.82 6.80
C LEU A 10 -2.23 18.69 7.45
N ALA A 11 -2.79 17.48 7.41
CA ALA A 11 -4.11 17.16 7.95
C ALA A 11 -4.15 17.26 9.50
N ILE A 12 -3.06 16.87 10.18
CA ILE A 12 -2.91 17.07 11.64
C ILE A 12 -2.68 18.56 11.95
N GLY A 13 -1.86 19.25 11.15
CA GLY A 13 -1.43 20.62 11.36
C GLY A 13 -0.40 20.76 12.49
N LYS A 14 0.28 21.91 12.59
CA LYS A 14 1.29 22.15 13.64
C LYS A 14 0.70 21.94 15.03
N GLY A 15 1.21 20.94 15.77
CA GLY A 15 0.72 20.58 17.10
C GLY A 15 -0.72 20.04 17.14
N GLY A 16 -1.25 19.52 16.04
CA GLY A 16 -2.62 18.95 16.00
C GLY A 16 -3.73 19.98 15.96
N GLN A 17 -3.41 21.24 15.63
CA GLN A 17 -4.34 22.36 15.70
C GLN A 17 -5.52 22.18 14.73
N ASN A 18 -5.29 21.68 13.52
CA ASN A 18 -6.33 21.43 12.52
C ASN A 18 -7.29 20.33 13.00
N ALA A 19 -6.76 19.22 13.50
CA ALA A 19 -7.57 18.13 14.06
C ALA A 19 -8.41 18.60 15.27
N ARG A 20 -7.85 19.44 16.15
CA ARG A 20 -8.56 19.96 17.33
C ARG A 20 -9.66 20.97 16.97
N LEU A 21 -9.41 21.85 16.00
CA LEU A 21 -10.42 22.78 15.47
C LEU A 21 -11.57 22.03 14.80
N ALA A 22 -11.26 21.05 13.94
CA ALA A 22 -12.26 20.22 13.28
C ALA A 22 -13.11 19.43 14.29
N ALA A 23 -12.50 18.86 15.34
CA ALA A 23 -13.23 18.18 16.40
C ALA A 23 -14.17 19.13 17.17
N LYS A 24 -13.75 20.38 17.41
CA LYS A 24 -14.58 21.39 18.07
C LYS A 24 -15.76 21.85 17.20
N LEU A 25 -15.57 21.95 15.89
CA LEU A 25 -16.63 22.33 14.96
C LEU A 25 -17.63 21.21 14.70
N THR A 26 -17.16 19.97 14.58
CA THR A 26 -18.01 18.82 14.25
C THR A 26 -18.62 18.16 15.49
N SER A 27 -18.09 18.45 16.68
CA SER A 27 -18.41 17.72 17.92
C SER A 27 -18.07 16.22 17.86
N TYR A 28 -17.28 15.78 16.88
CA TYR A 28 -16.80 14.40 16.74
C TYR A 28 -15.29 14.33 16.99
N LYS A 29 -14.82 13.22 17.59
CA LYS A 29 -13.40 12.92 17.69
C LYS A 29 -12.93 12.33 16.35
N ILE A 30 -12.04 13.04 15.66
CA ILE A 30 -11.52 12.62 14.35
C ILE A 30 -10.15 11.97 14.57
N ASP A 31 -10.07 10.66 14.36
CA ASP A 31 -8.79 9.94 14.29
C ASP A 31 -8.33 9.89 12.82
N LEU A 32 -7.15 10.47 12.57
CA LEU A 32 -6.47 10.48 11.27
C LEU A 32 -5.53 9.29 11.21
N ILE A 33 -5.67 8.47 10.17
CA ILE A 33 -4.84 7.31 9.91
C ILE A 33 -4.32 7.47 8.49
N ASN A 34 -3.04 7.18 8.26
CA ASN A 34 -2.48 7.27 6.92
C ASN A 34 -2.85 6.02 6.09
N GLU A 35 -2.64 6.07 4.78
CA GLU A 35 -3.01 4.97 3.88
C GLU A 35 -2.22 3.70 4.19
N SER A 36 -0.92 3.83 4.47
CA SER A 36 -0.08 2.67 4.80
C SER A 36 -0.53 1.93 6.06
N GLN A 37 -0.88 2.65 7.14
CA GLN A 37 -1.38 2.08 8.38
C GLN A 37 -2.80 1.54 8.23
N TYR A 38 -3.64 2.20 7.43
CA TYR A 38 -4.97 1.70 7.15
C TYR A 38 -4.91 0.38 6.38
N ALA A 39 -4.03 0.28 5.38
CA ALA A 39 -3.78 -0.97 4.66
C ALA A 39 -3.26 -2.07 5.59
N GLU A 40 -2.28 -1.77 6.46
CA GLU A 40 -1.78 -2.74 7.44
C GLU A 40 -2.87 -3.20 8.41
N ARG A 41 -3.72 -2.30 8.90
CA ARG A 41 -4.86 -2.64 9.76
C ARG A 41 -5.88 -3.53 9.03
N LEU A 42 -6.21 -3.21 7.78
CA LEU A 42 -7.17 -3.98 7.00
C LEU A 42 -6.64 -5.40 6.73
N GLU A 43 -5.36 -5.53 6.44
CA GLU A 43 -4.73 -6.83 6.24
C GLU A 43 -4.62 -7.61 7.55
N PHE A 44 -4.31 -6.94 8.67
CA PHE A 44 -4.40 -7.55 9.99
C PHE A 44 -5.81 -8.09 10.28
N GLU A 45 -6.87 -7.32 9.99
CA GLU A 45 -8.25 -7.80 10.15
C GLU A 45 -8.57 -9.01 9.25
N LYS A 46 -8.04 -9.03 8.02
CA LYS A 46 -8.19 -10.19 7.13
C LYS A 46 -7.46 -11.42 7.67
N LEU A 47 -6.21 -11.25 8.11
CA LEU A 47 -5.40 -12.30 8.70
C LEU A 47 -6.04 -12.85 9.99
N ALA A 48 -6.61 -11.98 10.81
CA ALA A 48 -7.29 -12.36 12.04
C ALA A 48 -8.65 -13.04 11.79
N ARG A 49 -9.26 -12.84 10.61
CA ARG A 49 -10.44 -13.58 10.14
C ARG A 49 -10.11 -14.98 9.61
N LEU A 50 -8.85 -15.39 9.52
CA LEU A 50 -8.53 -16.77 9.15
C LEU A 50 -9.13 -17.74 10.16
N SER A 51 -9.45 -18.92 9.65
CA SER A 51 -10.11 -19.94 10.44
C SER A 51 -9.16 -20.47 11.53
N VAL A 52 -9.72 -20.77 12.70
CA VAL A 52 -8.99 -21.46 13.77
C VAL A 52 -8.48 -22.85 13.35
N GLY A 53 -9.03 -23.40 12.26
CA GLY A 53 -8.64 -24.68 11.68
C GLY A 53 -7.18 -24.73 11.20
N GLU A 54 -6.62 -23.60 10.79
CA GLU A 54 -5.24 -23.49 10.29
C GLU A 54 -4.22 -23.20 11.40
N VAL A 55 -4.68 -23.08 12.65
CA VAL A 55 -3.78 -22.90 13.79
C VAL A 55 -3.08 -24.21 14.09
N ASP A 56 -1.75 -24.15 14.06
CA ASP A 56 -0.86 -25.25 14.36
C ASP A 56 -0.77 -25.47 15.88
N GLY A 57 -0.68 -26.72 16.34
CA GLY A 57 -0.55 -27.04 17.78
C GLY A 57 -1.85 -27.24 18.55
N ILE A 58 -3.01 -27.18 17.89
CA ILE A 58 -4.32 -27.53 18.45
C ILE A 58 -4.76 -28.90 17.93
N SER A 59 -5.24 -29.79 18.80
CA SER A 59 -5.77 -31.09 18.38
C SER A 59 -7.13 -30.94 17.67
N GLU A 60 -7.42 -31.85 16.74
CA GLU A 60 -8.65 -31.83 15.93
C GLU A 60 -9.93 -31.78 16.81
N ARG A 61 -9.95 -32.55 17.90
CA ARG A 61 -11.05 -32.53 18.89
C ARG A 61 -11.26 -31.18 19.56
N ILE A 62 -10.22 -30.39 19.74
CA ILE A 62 -10.34 -29.05 20.31
C ILE A 62 -10.83 -28.08 19.23
N LYS A 63 -10.38 -28.25 17.98
CA LYS A 63 -10.88 -27.45 16.84
C LYS A 63 -12.39 -27.63 16.67
N ASP A 64 -12.88 -28.87 16.73
CA ASP A 64 -14.32 -29.16 16.64
C ASP A 64 -15.11 -28.44 17.75
N LYS A 65 -14.61 -28.49 18.99
CA LYS A 65 -15.22 -27.80 20.13
C LYS A 65 -15.21 -26.29 20.01
N LEU A 66 -14.13 -25.72 19.47
CA LEU A 66 -14.04 -24.29 19.21
C LEU A 66 -15.06 -23.86 18.15
N LEU A 67 -15.20 -24.65 17.08
CA LEU A 67 -16.19 -24.43 16.03
C LEU A 67 -17.63 -24.56 16.56
N GLU A 68 -17.93 -25.58 17.35
CA GLU A 68 -19.24 -25.74 18.01
C GLU A 68 -19.58 -24.58 18.96
N ALA A 69 -18.57 -24.05 19.65
CA ALA A 69 -18.70 -22.90 20.53
C ALA A 69 -18.75 -21.55 19.78
N GLY A 70 -18.62 -21.55 18.45
CA GLY A 70 -18.66 -20.35 17.61
C GLY A 70 -17.35 -19.57 17.54
N PHE A 71 -16.24 -20.15 17.99
CA PHE A 71 -14.89 -19.61 17.83
C PHE A 71 -14.28 -20.09 16.52
N ASP A 72 -14.80 -19.58 15.42
CA ASP A 72 -14.39 -19.94 14.06
C ASP A 72 -13.12 -19.22 13.58
N THR A 73 -12.83 -18.05 14.15
CA THR A 73 -11.76 -17.15 13.71
C THR A 73 -10.68 -16.97 14.77
N VAL A 74 -9.44 -16.77 14.31
CA VAL A 74 -8.29 -16.45 15.19
C VAL A 74 -8.59 -15.22 16.05
N ASP A 75 -9.21 -14.19 15.48
CA ASP A 75 -9.67 -12.99 16.19
C ASP A 75 -10.61 -13.30 17.36
N SER A 76 -11.61 -14.16 17.15
CA SER A 76 -12.56 -14.54 18.22
C SER A 76 -11.86 -15.23 19.38
N VAL A 77 -10.89 -16.09 19.09
CA VAL A 77 -10.08 -16.82 20.07
C VAL A 77 -9.20 -15.86 20.88
N LEU A 78 -8.53 -14.92 20.20
CA LEU A 78 -7.68 -13.91 20.85
C LEU A 78 -8.49 -12.93 21.71
N LYS A 79 -9.67 -12.51 21.25
CA LYS A 79 -10.57 -11.62 22.01
C LYS A 79 -11.17 -12.31 23.24
N ALA A 80 -11.53 -13.58 23.12
CA ALA A 80 -12.02 -14.38 24.24
C ALA A 80 -10.93 -14.64 25.28
N GLY A 81 -9.68 -14.79 24.82
CA GLY A 81 -8.52 -15.06 25.65
C GLY A 81 -8.66 -16.35 26.45
N VAL A 82 -7.77 -16.53 27.44
CA VAL A 82 -7.75 -17.77 28.24
C VAL A 82 -9.06 -17.95 29.03
N ALA A 83 -9.62 -16.87 29.58
CA ALA A 83 -10.84 -16.93 30.39
C ALA A 83 -12.07 -17.37 29.59
N GLY A 84 -12.23 -16.87 28.36
CA GLY A 84 -13.34 -17.27 27.48
C GLY A 84 -13.24 -18.72 27.04
N LEU A 85 -12.03 -19.21 26.77
CA LEU A 85 -11.80 -20.58 26.31
C LEU A 85 -11.95 -21.63 27.42
N VAL A 86 -11.62 -21.29 28.67
CA VAL A 86 -11.80 -22.21 29.83
C VAL A 86 -13.28 -22.48 30.13
N SER A 87 -14.17 -21.60 29.69
CA SER A 87 -15.61 -21.78 29.84
C SER A 87 -16.17 -22.88 28.91
N ILE A 88 -15.38 -23.35 27.94
CA ILE A 88 -15.77 -24.38 26.97
C ILE A 88 -15.54 -25.77 27.58
N GLU A 89 -16.55 -26.63 27.46
CA GLU A 89 -16.51 -27.98 28.03
C GLU A 89 -15.36 -28.82 27.45
N GLY A 90 -14.35 -29.09 28.28
CA GLY A 90 -13.18 -29.90 27.92
C GLY A 90 -11.96 -29.12 27.42
N ILE A 91 -11.92 -27.80 27.59
CA ILE A 91 -10.70 -27.01 27.48
C ILE A 91 -10.27 -26.56 28.89
N GLY A 92 -9.14 -27.08 29.37
CA GLY A 92 -8.55 -26.64 30.63
C GLY A 92 -7.66 -25.40 30.46
N GLU A 93 -7.35 -24.69 31.56
CA GLU A 93 -6.52 -23.48 31.57
C GLU A 93 -5.19 -23.64 30.83
N LYS A 94 -4.49 -24.77 31.05
CA LYS A 94 -3.22 -25.05 30.38
C LYS A 94 -3.36 -25.20 28.86
N THR A 95 -4.49 -25.75 28.41
CA THR A 95 -4.78 -25.93 26.99
C THR A 95 -5.22 -24.61 26.37
N ALA A 96 -6.07 -23.86 27.05
CA ALA A 96 -6.50 -22.52 26.64
C ALA A 96 -5.31 -21.57 26.46
N ALA A 97 -4.35 -21.57 27.38
CA ALA A 97 -3.13 -20.77 27.25
C ALA A 97 -2.34 -21.12 25.98
N LYS A 98 -2.15 -22.41 25.70
CA LYS A 98 -1.47 -22.88 24.50
C LYS A 98 -2.21 -22.54 23.21
N ILE A 99 -3.54 -22.57 23.23
CA ILE A 99 -4.36 -22.20 22.06
C ILE A 99 -4.16 -20.71 21.74
N VAL A 100 -4.22 -19.84 22.75
CA VAL A 100 -4.01 -18.39 22.56
C VAL A 100 -2.60 -18.13 22.05
N GLU A 101 -1.59 -18.78 22.65
CA GLU A 101 -0.20 -18.65 22.22
C GLU A 101 0.00 -19.11 20.76
N ALA A 102 -0.56 -20.25 20.38
CA ALA A 102 -0.50 -20.77 19.03
C ALA A 102 -1.22 -19.87 18.01
N ALA A 103 -2.41 -19.38 18.38
CA ALA A 103 -3.19 -18.45 17.57
C ALA A 103 -2.42 -17.14 17.34
N GLN A 104 -1.78 -16.61 18.38
CA GLN A 104 -0.97 -15.41 18.32
C GLN A 104 0.30 -15.62 17.47
N ALA A 105 1.04 -16.71 17.69
CA ALA A 105 2.23 -17.03 16.90
C ALA A 105 1.92 -17.20 15.41
N LYS A 106 0.75 -17.78 15.08
CA LYS A 106 0.31 -17.91 13.68
C LYS A 106 0.01 -16.56 13.06
N LEU A 107 -0.69 -15.70 13.80
CA LEU A 107 -1.00 -14.34 13.34
C LEU A 107 0.27 -13.52 13.13
N ASP A 108 1.23 -13.59 14.05
CA ASP A 108 2.52 -12.91 13.94
C ASP A 108 3.31 -13.39 12.72
N SER A 109 3.34 -14.70 12.46
CA SER A 109 4.02 -15.28 11.29
C SER A 109 3.42 -14.76 9.98
N LEU A 110 2.09 -14.70 9.90
CA LEU A 110 1.38 -14.20 8.71
C LEU A 110 1.60 -12.70 8.49
N ILE A 111 1.70 -11.91 9.56
CA ILE A 111 2.01 -10.48 9.49
C ILE A 111 3.41 -10.26 8.93
N GLU A 112 4.39 -11.04 9.38
CA GLU A 112 5.77 -10.94 8.89
C GLU A 112 5.86 -11.37 7.41
N GLU A 113 5.16 -12.43 7.01
CA GLU A 113 5.05 -12.82 5.59
C GLU A 113 4.41 -11.71 4.75
N TYR A 114 3.37 -11.05 5.25
CA TYR A 114 2.72 -9.92 4.59
C TYR A 114 3.66 -8.73 4.45
N ARG A 115 4.37 -8.35 5.52
CA ARG A 115 5.35 -7.24 5.49
C ARG A 115 6.46 -7.50 4.48
N ALA A 116 7.04 -8.70 4.52
CA ALA A 116 8.07 -9.11 3.57
C ALA A 116 7.54 -9.10 2.12
N ALA A 117 6.31 -9.55 1.89
CA ALA A 117 5.69 -9.50 0.56
C ALA A 117 5.44 -8.06 0.08
N LYS A 118 5.02 -7.16 0.99
CA LYS A 118 4.81 -5.73 0.70
C LYS A 118 6.13 -5.05 0.34
N GLU A 119 7.20 -5.30 1.08
CA GLU A 119 8.53 -4.74 0.81
C GLU A 119 9.07 -5.19 -0.56
N ARG A 120 8.98 -6.49 -0.88
CA ARG A 120 9.38 -7.01 -2.20
C ARG A 120 8.59 -6.36 -3.33
N LYS A 121 7.27 -6.18 -3.15
CA LYS A 121 6.43 -5.48 -4.14
C LYS A 121 6.82 -4.02 -4.29
N ALA A 122 7.15 -3.33 -3.20
CA ALA A 122 7.58 -1.93 -3.23
C ALA A 122 8.94 -1.77 -3.93
N GLU A 123 9.90 -2.68 -3.70
CA GLU A 123 11.19 -2.68 -4.40
C GLU A 123 11.02 -2.95 -5.91
N GLN A 124 10.18 -3.91 -6.28
CA GLN A 124 9.88 -4.19 -7.69
C GLN A 124 9.21 -3.02 -8.40
N ALA A 125 8.28 -2.32 -7.73
CA ALA A 125 7.63 -1.13 -8.27
C ALA A 125 8.64 0.02 -8.50
N LYS A 126 9.53 0.28 -7.54
CA LYS A 126 10.58 1.31 -7.69
C LYS A 126 11.55 1.01 -8.84
N SER A 127 11.93 -0.26 -9.01
CA SER A 127 12.80 -0.66 -10.12
C SER A 127 12.12 -0.58 -11.50
N ALA A 128 10.78 -0.69 -11.55
CA ALA A 128 10.01 -0.54 -12.77
C ALA A 128 9.88 0.94 -13.18
N GLU A 129 9.63 1.84 -12.22
CA GLU A 129 9.61 3.30 -12.48
C GLU A 129 11.00 3.81 -12.94
N GLU A 130 12.09 3.32 -12.35
CA GLU A 130 13.46 3.69 -12.73
C GLU A 130 13.87 3.17 -14.12
N SER A 131 13.18 2.16 -14.67
CA SER A 131 13.42 1.66 -16.02
C SER A 131 12.59 2.40 -17.09
N GLU A 132 11.42 2.96 -16.74
CA GLU A 132 10.63 3.81 -17.64
C GLU A 132 11.24 5.22 -17.82
N ASP A 133 11.93 5.76 -16.80
CA ASP A 133 12.65 7.04 -16.90
C ASP A 133 13.90 6.98 -17.83
N ILE A 134 14.43 5.78 -18.10
CA ILE A 134 15.60 5.60 -19.00
C ILE A 134 15.18 5.50 -20.48
N GLU A 135 13.98 4.99 -20.80
CA GLU A 135 13.51 4.92 -22.19
C GLU A 135 13.00 6.25 -22.74
N THR A 136 12.60 7.22 -21.90
CA THR A 136 12.17 8.54 -22.37
C THR A 136 13.30 9.53 -22.65
N GLN A 137 14.56 9.21 -22.31
CA GLN A 137 15.72 10.06 -22.62
C GLN A 137 16.55 9.64 -23.83
N THR A 138 16.24 8.51 -24.51
CA THR A 138 17.05 8.02 -25.64
C THR A 138 16.33 8.07 -27.00
N GLY A 139 15.17 8.73 -27.08
CA GLY A 139 14.33 8.83 -28.28
C GLY A 139 14.25 10.21 -28.95
N GLU A 140 15.08 11.18 -28.59
CA GLU A 140 15.16 12.49 -29.24
C GLU A 140 16.61 12.86 -29.57
N ASP A 141 17.26 12.08 -30.43
CA ASP A 141 18.46 12.54 -31.14
C ASP A 141 18.56 11.83 -32.51
N ASP A 142 17.56 12.08 -33.38
CA ASP A 142 17.72 11.93 -34.82
C ASP A 142 16.74 12.85 -35.54
N SER A 143 17.21 14.04 -35.91
CA SER A 143 17.24 14.48 -37.32
C SER A 143 17.32 16.01 -37.42
N GLY A 144 18.21 16.47 -38.31
CA GLY A 144 17.94 17.62 -39.14
C GLY A 144 18.39 18.97 -38.60
N GLU A 145 19.68 19.23 -38.78
CA GLU A 145 20.13 20.57 -39.14
C GLU A 145 19.34 21.09 -40.36
N GLU A 146 19.10 22.41 -40.39
CA GLU A 146 18.42 23.22 -41.43
C GLU A 146 16.89 23.32 -41.35
N VAL A 147 16.36 24.46 -40.85
CA VAL A 147 15.70 25.50 -41.67
C VAL A 147 15.69 26.83 -40.88
N GLU A 148 16.47 27.82 -41.30
CA GLU A 148 16.14 29.23 -41.05
C GLU A 148 16.19 29.99 -42.38
N GLU A 149 15.12 29.85 -43.17
CA GLU A 149 14.87 30.72 -44.32
C GLU A 149 13.90 31.82 -43.86
N GLN A 150 14.46 32.98 -43.52
CA GLN A 150 13.70 34.21 -43.32
C GLN A 150 13.18 34.70 -44.67
N SER A 151 11.86 34.67 -44.87
CA SER A 151 11.20 35.34 -45.98
C SER A 151 10.66 36.70 -45.51
N MET A 152 11.33 37.80 -45.86
CA MET A 152 10.65 39.07 -46.14
C MET A 152 11.56 40.02 -46.93
N GLU A 153 10.94 40.79 -47.81
CA GLU A 153 11.50 41.67 -48.86
C GLU A 153 11.81 40.88 -50.15
N GLY A 154 11.00 40.89 -51.21
CA GLY A 154 10.23 42.00 -51.75
C GLY A 154 11.12 42.85 -52.65
N GLU A 155 11.26 42.50 -53.93
CA GLU A 155 11.24 43.43 -55.08
C GLU A 155 11.65 42.73 -56.39
N VAL A 156 10.72 42.84 -57.36
CA VAL A 156 10.86 43.03 -58.81
C VAL A 156 12.13 42.62 -59.58
N GLN A 157 11.84 41.80 -60.61
CA GLN A 157 12.07 42.04 -62.05
C GLN A 157 13.31 41.43 -62.74
N ASP A 158 12.98 40.73 -63.84
CA ASP A 158 13.73 40.42 -65.06
C ASP A 158 15.24 40.65 -65.07
N SER A 159 16.01 39.62 -65.45
CA SER A 159 16.47 39.47 -66.84
C SER A 159 17.59 38.42 -66.98
N GLN A 160 17.37 37.54 -67.95
CA GLN A 160 18.33 37.08 -68.96
C GLN A 160 19.81 36.77 -68.61
N THR A 161 20.14 35.52 -68.97
CA THR A 161 21.26 35.07 -69.82
C THR A 161 22.56 34.61 -69.18
N SER A 162 22.95 33.45 -69.72
CA SER A 162 24.17 32.68 -69.58
C SER A 162 25.44 33.49 -69.74
N SER A 163 26.48 33.02 -69.03
CA SER A 163 27.82 32.74 -69.56
C SER A 163 27.99 33.02 -71.06
N ASP A 164 28.92 33.91 -71.43
CA ASP A 164 30.31 33.51 -71.70
C ASP A 164 31.12 34.74 -72.18
N GLU A 165 32.29 34.91 -71.60
CA GLU A 165 33.31 35.87 -72.04
C GLU A 165 34.28 35.11 -72.97
N THR A 166 34.38 35.60 -74.21
CA THR A 166 35.60 35.71 -75.04
C THR A 166 36.04 34.54 -75.96
N GLU A 167 36.10 34.93 -77.24
CA GLU A 167 36.95 34.49 -78.39
C GLU A 167 36.72 33.15 -79.10
#